data_AF-A0A2V9ZZ60-F1
#
_entry.id   AF-A0A2V9ZZ60-F1
#
_cell.length_a   1.000
_cell.length_b   1.000
_cell.length_c   1.000
_cell.angle_alpha   90.00
_cell.angle_beta   90.00
_cell.angle_gamma   90.00
#
_symmetry.space_group_name_H-M   'P 1'
#
loop_
_entity.id
_entity.type
_entity.pdbx_description
1 polymer ?
#
loop_
_entity_poly.entity_id
_entity_poly.type
_entity_poly.pdbx_seq_one_letter_code
_entity_poly.pdbx_strand_id
1 'polypeptide(L)'
;VESAGLRSFFSFGCFADRCENREDVFQRAVEEVQRRLRLEATVCFIGDTPSDIRAARHAGARVIAVATGIHKREDLLSHEPDFCVKSCAELVQIIAK
;
A
#
# COMPACT_ATOMS: atom_id res chain seq x y z
N VAL A 1 6.47 -8.92 11.21
CA VAL A 1 5.92 -9.85 10.18
C VAL A 1 6.18 -11.31 10.57
N GLU A 2 7.28 -11.54 11.27
CA GLU A 2 7.84 -12.79 11.75
C GLU A 2 6.93 -13.46 12.78
N SER A 3 6.54 -12.73 13.84
CA SER A 3 5.68 -13.26 14.91
C SER A 3 4.28 -13.69 14.42
N ALA A 4 3.82 -13.11 13.31
CA ALA A 4 2.55 -13.48 12.68
C ALA A 4 2.69 -14.67 11.71
N GLY A 5 3.90 -15.21 11.51
CA GLY A 5 4.16 -16.30 10.56
C GLY A 5 4.05 -15.89 9.09
N LEU A 6 4.08 -14.59 8.78
CA LEU A 6 3.78 -14.08 7.44
C LEU A 6 5.03 -13.86 6.57
N ARG A 7 6.24 -14.03 7.12
CA ARG A 7 7.50 -13.67 6.43
C ARG A 7 7.68 -14.38 5.10
N SER A 8 7.20 -15.62 4.97
CA SER A 8 7.32 -16.43 3.75
C SER A 8 6.50 -15.92 2.56
N PHE A 9 5.50 -15.07 2.79
CA PHE A 9 4.67 -14.51 1.71
C PHE A 9 5.30 -13.29 1.03
N PHE A 10 6.40 -12.74 1.57
CA PHE A 10 7.00 -11.50 1.07
C PHE A 10 8.42 -11.74 0.54
N SER A 11 8.74 -11.29 -0.67
CA SER A 11 10.10 -11.36 -1.23
C SER A 11 11.07 -10.39 -0.54
N PHE A 12 10.57 -9.24 -0.10
CA PHE A 12 11.30 -8.21 0.65
C PHE A 12 10.31 -7.30 1.40
N GLY A 13 10.83 -6.36 2.18
CA GLY A 13 10.02 -5.33 2.84
C GLY A 13 10.79 -4.02 2.97
N CYS A 14 10.05 -2.91 3.03
CA CYS A 14 10.55 -1.57 3.32
C CYS A 14 9.87 -1.08 4.60
N PHE A 15 10.68 -0.63 5.55
CA PHE A 15 10.22 -0.26 6.89
C PHE A 15 10.66 1.17 7.22
N ALA A 16 10.08 1.73 8.28
CA ALA A 16 10.38 3.10 8.72
C ALA A 16 11.71 3.22 9.50
N ASP A 17 12.55 2.18 9.52
CA ASP A 17 13.80 2.13 10.27
C ASP A 17 14.80 3.23 9.88
N ARG A 18 14.68 3.77 8.65
CA ARG A 18 15.52 4.86 8.13
C ARG A 18 14.71 6.02 7.54
N CYS A 19 13.44 6.15 7.91
CA CYS A 19 12.53 7.13 7.35
C CYS A 19 11.77 7.82 8.47
N GLU A 20 11.75 9.15 8.44
CA GLU A 20 10.96 9.94 9.38
C GLU A 20 9.48 9.97 8.96
N ASN A 21 9.21 9.98 7.65
CA ASN A 21 7.86 10.09 7.12
C ASN A 21 7.40 8.83 6.38
N ARG A 22 6.08 8.61 6.37
CA ARG A 22 5.40 7.53 5.62
C ARG A 22 5.71 7.61 4.13
N GLU A 23 5.75 8.83 3.59
CA GLU A 23 6.02 9.12 2.18
C GLU A 23 7.39 8.58 1.77
N ASP A 24 8.42 8.78 2.61
CA ASP A 24 9.78 8.29 2.37
C ASP A 24 9.84 6.75 2.33
N VAL A 25 9.05 6.08 3.19
CA VAL A 25 8.97 4.61 3.18
C VAL A 25 8.37 4.10 1.87
N PHE A 26 7.31 4.76 1.37
CA PHE A 26 6.62 4.36 0.14
C PHE A 26 7.48 4.66 -1.08
N GLN A 27 8.14 5.82 -1.12
CA GLN A 27 9.08 6.19 -2.17
C GLN A 27 10.23 5.18 -2.28
N ARG A 28 10.84 4.81 -1.14
CA ARG A 28 11.88 3.76 -1.11
C ARG A 28 11.37 2.40 -1.54
N ALA A 29 10.11 2.06 -1.24
CA ALA A 29 9.52 0.81 -1.69
C ALA A 29 9.37 0.77 -3.21
N VAL A 30 8.95 1.87 -3.84
CA VAL A 30 8.89 2.00 -5.31
C VAL A 30 10.27 1.87 -5.93
N GLU A 31 11.26 2.58 -5.41
CA GLU A 31 12.65 2.52 -5.89
C GLU A 31 13.23 1.10 -5.77
N GLU A 32 12.97 0.42 -4.65
CA GLU A 32 13.43 -0.95 -4.43
C GLU A 32 12.75 -1.95 -5.37
N VAL A 33 11.46 -1.77 -5.66
CA VAL A 33 10.75 -2.54 -6.69
C VAL A 33 11.40 -2.33 -8.05
N GLN A 34 11.60 -1.09 -8.48
CA GLN A 34 12.20 -0.75 -9.78
C GLN A 34 13.61 -1.32 -9.92
N ARG A 35 14.42 -1.24 -8.86
CA ARG A 35 15.78 -1.79 -8.82
C ARG A 35 15.78 -3.31 -8.97
N ARG A 36 14.80 -4.02 -8.38
CA ARG A 36 14.72 -5.49 -8.41
C ARG A 36 14.05 -6.05 -9.66
N LEU A 37 12.99 -5.42 -10.13
CA LEU A 37 12.09 -5.95 -11.17
C LEU A 37 12.25 -5.26 -12.53
N ARG A 38 13.21 -4.33 -12.68
CA ARG A 38 13.41 -3.46 -13.86
C ARG A 38 12.28 -2.42 -14.01
N LEU A 39 12.46 -1.48 -14.94
CA LEU A 39 11.67 -0.24 -15.08
C LEU A 39 10.18 -0.41 -15.48
N GLU A 40 9.65 -1.62 -15.60
CA GLU A 40 8.27 -1.87 -16.05
C GLU A 40 7.32 -2.38 -14.94
N ALA A 41 7.80 -2.47 -13.70
CA ALA A 41 6.97 -2.95 -12.60
C ALA A 41 5.89 -1.91 -12.22
N THR A 42 4.64 -2.37 -12.15
CA THR A 42 3.54 -1.57 -11.59
C THR A 42 3.51 -1.75 -10.07
N VAL A 43 3.44 -0.65 -9.33
CA VAL A 43 3.33 -0.66 -7.86
C VAL A 43 1.92 -0.28 -7.44
N CYS A 44 1.35 -1.05 -6.52
CA CYS A 44 0.09 -0.76 -5.87
C CYS A 44 0.24 -0.95 -4.36
N PHE A 45 -0.10 0.09 -3.59
CA PHE A 45 -0.16 0.04 -2.14
C PHE A 45 -1.57 -0.34 -1.67
N ILE A 46 -1.64 -1.06 -0.56
CA ILE A 46 -2.89 -1.45 0.09
C ILE A 46 -2.81 -0.95 1.54
N GLY A 47 -3.79 -0.17 1.98
CA GLY A 47 -3.80 0.43 3.32
C GLY A 47 -5.19 0.85 3.75
N ASP A 48 -5.36 1.14 5.05
CA ASP A 48 -6.64 1.47 5.68
C ASP A 48 -6.67 2.90 6.25
N THR A 49 -5.62 3.69 6.02
CA THR A 49 -5.52 5.07 6.53
C THR A 49 -5.45 6.10 5.39
N PRO A 50 -5.97 7.32 5.62
CA PRO A 50 -5.72 8.48 4.76
C PRO A 50 -4.25 8.71 4.42
N SER A 51 -3.36 8.43 5.36
CA SER A 51 -1.92 8.60 5.19
C SER A 51 -1.32 7.60 4.21
N ASP A 52 -1.88 6.38 4.08
CA ASP A 52 -1.44 5.43 3.05
C ASP A 52 -1.79 5.94 1.65
N ILE A 53 -2.98 6.51 1.51
CA ILE A 53 -3.47 7.07 0.24
C ILE A 53 -2.59 8.24 -0.18
N ARG A 54 -2.32 9.19 0.73
CA ARG A 54 -1.43 10.32 0.46
C ARG A 54 -0.01 9.87 0.12
N ALA A 55 0.56 8.93 0.88
CA ALA A 55 1.92 8.45 0.65
C ALA A 55 2.06 7.71 -0.69
N ALA A 56 1.08 6.89 -1.07
CA ALA A 56 1.08 6.20 -2.35
C ALA A 56 0.97 7.18 -3.53
N ARG A 57 0.11 8.20 -3.42
CA ARG A 57 -0.01 9.26 -4.43
C ARG A 57 1.29 10.05 -4.56
N HIS A 58 1.93 10.42 -3.44
CA HIS A 58 3.23 11.09 -3.44
C HIS A 58 4.29 10.25 -4.17
N ALA A 59 4.30 8.93 -3.93
CA ALA A 59 5.22 8.00 -4.56
C ALA A 59 4.87 7.65 -6.03
N GLY A 60 3.85 8.28 -6.62
CA GLY A 60 3.41 8.02 -8.00
C GLY A 60 2.84 6.62 -8.23
N ALA A 61 2.39 5.95 -7.17
CA ALA A 61 1.91 4.57 -7.21
C ALA A 61 0.37 4.50 -7.11
N ARG A 62 -0.19 3.35 -7.52
CA ARG A 62 -1.61 3.07 -7.30
C ARG A 62 -1.88 2.77 -5.82
N VAL A 63 -3.12 2.96 -5.38
CA VAL A 63 -3.54 2.65 -4.02
C VAL A 63 -4.96 2.11 -3.93
N ILE A 64 -5.10 1.02 -3.19
CA ILE A 64 -6.39 0.43 -2.81
C ILE A 64 -6.58 0.66 -1.31
N ALA A 65 -7.58 1.46 -0.96
CA ALA A 65 -8.00 1.66 0.41
C ALA A 65 -8.90 0.49 0.86
N VAL A 66 -8.62 -0.08 2.04
CA VAL A 66 -9.40 -1.18 2.63
C VAL A 66 -10.01 -0.67 3.93
N ALA A 67 -11.30 -0.32 3.91
CA ALA A 67 -12.04 0.30 5.02
C ALA A 67 -12.35 -0.69 6.17
N THR A 68 -11.30 -1.31 6.72
CA THR A 68 -11.34 -2.24 7.86
C THR A 68 -10.73 -1.64 9.12
N GLY A 69 -10.06 -0.50 9.01
CA GLY A 69 -9.48 0.26 10.11
C GLY A 69 -10.45 1.19 10.82
N ILE A 70 -9.89 2.18 11.52
CA ILE A 70 -10.67 3.17 12.31
C ILE A 70 -11.28 4.29 11.45
N HIS A 71 -10.80 4.49 10.23
CA HIS A 71 -11.25 5.54 9.34
C HIS A 71 -12.50 5.10 8.59
N LYS A 72 -13.48 5.99 8.47
CA LYS A 72 -14.70 5.71 7.72
C LYS A 72 -14.38 5.62 6.22
N ARG A 73 -15.20 4.86 5.50
CA ARG A 73 -15.06 4.72 4.04
C ARG A 73 -15.14 6.08 3.35
N GLU A 74 -16.02 6.96 3.81
CA GLU A 74 -16.21 8.31 3.25
C GLU A 74 -14.95 9.16 3.42
N ASP A 75 -14.30 9.07 4.58
CA ASP A 75 -13.03 9.76 4.84
C ASP A 75 -11.95 9.25 3.87
N LEU A 76 -11.84 7.94 3.70
CA LEU A 76 -10.88 7.34 2.76
C LEU A 76 -11.16 7.77 1.32
N LEU A 77 -12.42 7.80 0.89
CA LEU A 77 -12.81 8.24 -0.46
C LEU A 77 -12.48 9.71 -0.71
N SER A 78 -12.55 10.57 0.30
CA SER A 78 -12.17 11.99 0.18
C SER A 78 -10.69 12.22 -0.14
N HIS A 79 -9.84 11.21 0.08
CA HIS A 79 -8.43 11.21 -0.30
C HIS A 79 -8.17 10.61 -1.70
N GLU A 80 -9.23 10.28 -2.45
CA GLU A 80 -9.17 9.84 -3.86
C GLU A 80 -8.27 8.61 -4.11
N PRO A 81 -8.48 7.47 -3.44
CA PRO A 81 -7.78 6.22 -3.77
C PRO A 81 -8.25 5.68 -5.12
N ASP A 82 -7.46 4.83 -5.79
CA ASP A 82 -7.86 4.22 -7.06
C ASP A 82 -9.03 3.24 -6.87
N PHE A 83 -9.04 2.53 -5.75
CA PHE A 83 -10.18 1.75 -5.28
C PHE A 83 -10.36 1.89 -3.78
N CYS A 84 -11.60 1.81 -3.32
CA CYS A 84 -11.92 1.72 -1.90
C CYS A 84 -12.87 0.54 -1.69
N VAL A 85 -12.46 -0.45 -0.91
CA VAL A 85 -13.21 -1.67 -0.60
C VAL A 85 -13.52 -1.75 0.89
N LYS A 86 -14.56 -2.50 1.27
CA LYS A 86 -14.99 -2.62 2.68
C LYS A 86 -14.38 -3.81 3.42
N SER A 87 -13.68 -4.71 2.73
CA SER A 87 -13.12 -5.92 3.34
C SER A 87 -12.00 -6.53 2.50
N CYS A 88 -11.17 -7.38 3.13
CA CYS A 88 -10.19 -8.18 2.40
C CYS A 88 -10.83 -9.18 1.43
N ALA A 89 -12.05 -9.66 1.71
CA ALA A 89 -12.77 -10.54 0.79
C ALA A 89 -13.09 -9.84 -0.54
N GLU A 90 -13.54 -8.58 -0.47
CA GLU A 90 -13.78 -7.74 -1.66
C GLU A 90 -12.47 -7.36 -2.35
N LEU A 91 -11.40 -7.07 -1.59
CA LEU A 91 -10.06 -6.82 -2.14
C LEU A 91 -9.62 -7.98 -3.06
N VAL A 92 -9.74 -9.22 -2.59
CA VAL A 92 -9.36 -10.42 -3.36
C VAL A 92 -10.15 -10.51 -4.68
N GLN A 93 -11.42 -10.13 -4.68
CA GLN A 93 -12.25 -10.14 -5.89
C GLN A 93 -11.83 -9.09 -6.94
N ILE A 94 -11.17 -8.01 -6.52
CA ILE A 94 -10.69 -6.95 -7.43
C ILE A 94 -9.31 -7.29 -7.98
N ILE A 95 -8.39 -7.78 -7.13
CA ILE A 95 -7.01 -8.09 -7.55
C ILE A 95 -6.88 -9.39 -8.34
N ALA A 96 -7.86 -10.30 -8.24
CA ALA A 96 -7.89 -11.57 -8.97
C ALA A 96 -8.44 -11.44 -10.41
N LYS A 97 -8.79 -10.23 -10.84
CA LYS A 97 -9.20 -9.91 -12.22
C LYS A 97 -8.03 -9.32 -12.98
#